data_AF-A0A6A4QK25-F1
#
_entry.id   AF-A0A6A4QK25-F1
#
_cell.length_a   1.000
_cell.length_b   1.000
_cell.length_c   1.000
_cell.angle_alpha   90.00
_cell.angle_beta   90.00
_cell.angle_gamma   90.00
#
_symmetry.space_group_name_H-M   'P 1'
#
loop_
_entity.id
_entity.type
_entity.pdbx_description
1 polymer ?
#
loop_
_entity_poly.entity_id
_entity_poly.type
_entity_poly.pdbx_seq_one_letter_code
_entity_poly.pdbx_strand_id
1 'polypeptide(L)'
;MEMKDREQPDDANCSPEGLVHQVKTATRIAGAELAGENALERYDRDAYAQVLLTSHSDSGNGLAAFTFLRLNKRLFDANNWRQLVEFVRSMSEGGRRQRLSDSDSQGSDLYVGHIKEIQ
;
A
#
# COMPACT_ATOMS: atom_id res chain seq x y z
N MET A 1 0.03 5.48 -6.26
CA MET A 1 -1.30 4.96 -5.84
C MET A 1 -1.72 5.43 -4.44
N GLU A 2 -0.76 5.76 -3.59
CA GLU A 2 -0.88 6.17 -2.19
C GLU A 2 -1.16 7.66 -1.97
N MET A 3 -0.89 8.50 -2.97
CA MET A 3 -1.00 9.95 -2.88
C MET A 3 -2.45 10.43 -2.85
N LYS A 4 -2.68 11.52 -2.11
CA LYS A 4 -3.94 12.28 -2.12
C LYS A 4 -3.72 13.69 -2.64
N ASP A 5 -4.74 14.26 -3.27
CA ASP A 5 -4.72 15.62 -3.79
C ASP A 5 -4.49 16.62 -2.63
N ARG A 6 -5.14 16.39 -1.49
CA ARG A 6 -4.98 17.21 -0.26
C ARG A 6 -3.59 17.20 0.37
N GLU A 7 -2.71 16.31 -0.06
CA GLU A 7 -1.32 16.22 0.43
C GLU A 7 -0.34 16.95 -0.49
N GLN A 8 -0.83 17.50 -1.61
CA GLN A 8 0.00 18.19 -2.58
C GLN A 8 -0.04 19.72 -2.36
N PRO A 9 1.05 20.44 -2.70
CA PRO A 9 1.04 21.90 -2.70
C PRO A 9 0.01 22.47 -3.70
N ASP A 10 -0.72 23.51 -3.31
CA ASP A 10 -1.75 24.14 -4.16
C ASP A 10 -1.16 24.71 -5.47
N ASP A 11 0.08 25.19 -5.43
CA ASP A 11 0.79 25.76 -6.57
C ASP A 11 1.32 24.70 -7.56
N ALA A 12 1.31 23.42 -7.19
CA ALA A 12 1.75 22.32 -8.04
C ALA A 12 0.71 21.94 -9.12
N ASN A 13 -0.54 22.40 -9.00
CA ASN A 13 -1.64 22.09 -9.92
C ASN A 13 -1.76 20.59 -10.23
N CYS A 14 -1.55 19.73 -9.24
CA CYS A 14 -1.55 18.28 -9.43
C CYS A 14 -2.77 17.61 -8.77
N SER A 15 -3.27 16.56 -9.42
CA SER A 15 -4.36 15.71 -8.93
C SER A 15 -3.96 14.25 -9.12
N PRO A 16 -3.13 13.68 -8.21
CA PRO A 16 -2.81 12.25 -8.25
C PRO A 16 -4.06 11.37 -8.23
N GLU A 17 -5.11 11.73 -7.48
CA GLU A 17 -6.35 10.95 -7.41
C GLU A 17 -7.11 11.00 -8.74
N GLY A 18 -7.20 12.18 -9.35
CA GLY A 18 -7.79 12.37 -10.68
C GLY A 18 -7.05 11.60 -11.76
N LEU A 19 -5.71 11.63 -11.75
CA LEU A 19 -4.89 10.88 -12.70
C LEU A 19 -5.08 9.37 -12.56
N VAL A 20 -5.09 8.84 -11.34
CA VAL A 20 -5.35 7.42 -11.08
C VAL A 20 -6.73 7.02 -11.60
N HIS A 21 -7.76 7.83 -11.35
CA HIS A 21 -9.11 7.58 -11.86
C HIS A 21 -9.16 7.57 -13.40
N GLN A 22 -8.46 8.50 -14.05
CA GLN A 22 -8.37 8.57 -15.51
C GLN A 22 -7.71 7.31 -16.08
N VAL A 23 -6.59 6.87 -15.52
CA VAL A 23 -5.90 5.65 -15.94
C VAL A 23 -6.78 4.42 -15.75
N LYS A 24 -7.42 4.27 -14.58
CA LYS A 24 -8.38 3.18 -14.31
C LYS A 24 -9.54 3.13 -15.31
N THR A 25 -10.00 4.30 -15.75
CA THR A 25 -11.07 4.41 -16.75
C THR A 25 -10.58 3.98 -18.12
N ALA A 26 -9.38 4.44 -18.52
CA ALA A 26 -8.78 4.10 -19.81
C ALA A 26 -8.49 2.61 -19.94
N THR A 27 -7.90 1.97 -18.91
CA THR A 27 -7.61 0.53 -18.94
C THR A 27 -8.89 -0.30 -18.98
N ARG A 28 -9.93 0.09 -18.24
CA ARG A 28 -11.25 -0.55 -18.30
C ARG A 28 -11.84 -0.50 -19.71
N ILE A 29 -11.81 0.68 -20.36
CA ILE A 29 -12.31 0.84 -21.74
C ILE A 29 -11.51 -0.02 -22.72
N ALA A 30 -10.20 -0.11 -22.52
CA ALA A 30 -9.31 -0.92 -23.36
C ALA A 30 -9.41 -2.43 -23.07
N GLY A 31 -10.11 -2.85 -22.01
CA GLY A 31 -10.12 -4.25 -21.55
C GLY A 31 -8.76 -4.73 -21.03
N ALA A 32 -7.90 -3.81 -20.59
CA ALA A 32 -6.57 -4.11 -20.08
C ALA A 32 -6.56 -4.21 -18.56
N GLU A 33 -5.78 -5.15 -18.02
CA GLU A 33 -5.50 -5.24 -16.59
C GLU A 33 -4.67 -4.03 -16.13
N LEU A 34 -4.93 -3.56 -14.91
CA LEU A 34 -4.17 -2.48 -14.30
C LEU A 34 -3.46 -3.00 -13.05
N ALA A 35 -2.14 -2.84 -13.00
CA ALA A 35 -1.34 -2.96 -11.79
C ALA A 35 -0.86 -1.58 -11.35
N GLY A 36 -0.40 -1.45 -10.10
CA GLY A 36 0.07 -0.17 -9.58
C GLY A 36 1.15 -0.26 -8.54
N GLU A 37 1.77 0.88 -8.26
CA GLU A 37 2.82 1.04 -7.27
C GLU A 37 2.59 2.33 -6.44
N ASN A 38 3.22 2.45 -5.29
CA ASN A 38 3.35 3.74 -4.61
C ASN A 38 4.47 4.57 -5.25
N ALA A 39 4.30 5.89 -5.32
CA ALA A 39 5.28 6.79 -5.91
C ALA A 39 6.36 7.21 -4.89
N LEU A 40 5.97 7.42 -3.63
CA LEU A 40 6.84 7.79 -2.53
C LEU A 40 6.89 6.70 -1.46
N GLU A 41 8.02 6.61 -0.76
CA GLU A 41 8.20 5.71 0.37
C GLU A 41 7.35 6.17 1.56
N ARG A 42 6.27 5.43 1.84
CA ARG A 42 5.34 5.71 2.94
C ARG A 42 4.97 4.43 3.67
N TYR A 43 4.85 4.54 5.00
CA TYR A 43 4.53 3.43 5.90
C TYR A 43 3.31 3.68 6.77
N ASP A 44 2.64 4.82 6.58
CA ASP A 44 1.52 5.24 7.38
C ASP A 44 0.18 4.66 6.90
N ARG A 45 -0.77 4.54 7.82
CA ARG A 45 -2.11 4.00 7.57
C ARG A 45 -2.86 4.76 6.48
N ASP A 46 -2.64 6.05 6.33
CA ASP A 46 -3.34 6.89 5.36
C ASP A 46 -2.93 6.58 3.92
N ALA A 47 -1.63 6.36 3.68
CA ALA A 47 -1.09 5.90 2.40
C ALA A 47 -1.65 4.51 2.04
N TYR A 48 -1.58 3.55 2.96
CA TYR A 48 -2.10 2.20 2.73
C TYR A 48 -3.62 2.19 2.48
N ALA A 49 -4.37 3.00 3.23
CA ALA A 49 -5.80 3.15 3.01
C ALA A 49 -6.12 3.71 1.62
N GLN A 50 -5.31 4.65 1.11
CA GLN A 50 -5.50 5.20 -0.23
C GLN A 50 -5.24 4.15 -1.32
N VAL A 51 -4.21 3.33 -1.15
CA VAL A 51 -3.96 2.21 -2.07
C VAL A 51 -5.12 1.22 -2.07
N LEU A 52 -5.67 0.88 -0.88
CA LEU A 52 -6.83 0.00 -0.77
C LEU A 52 -8.08 0.58 -1.45
N LEU A 53 -8.36 1.87 -1.26
CA LEU A 53 -9.45 2.55 -1.96
C LEU A 53 -9.27 2.49 -3.48
N THR A 54 -8.03 2.62 -3.94
CA THR A 54 -7.69 2.53 -5.36
C THR A 54 -7.73 1.10 -5.90
N SER A 55 -7.38 0.10 -5.09
CA SER A 55 -7.40 -1.31 -5.49
C SER A 55 -8.81 -1.87 -5.64
N HIS A 56 -9.75 -1.29 -4.90
CA HIS A 56 -11.16 -1.66 -4.91
C HIS A 56 -11.86 -1.37 -6.24
N SER A 57 -12.95 -2.12 -6.41
CA SER A 57 -13.71 -2.18 -7.64
C SER A 57 -15.19 -2.37 -7.37
N ASP A 58 -15.95 -1.28 -7.38
CA ASP A 58 -17.42 -1.37 -7.38
C ASP A 58 -17.98 -1.75 -8.76
N SER A 59 -17.14 -1.71 -9.82
CA SER A 59 -17.56 -1.85 -11.24
C SER A 59 -16.71 -2.79 -12.09
N GLY A 60 -15.88 -3.65 -11.50
CA GLY A 60 -15.08 -4.66 -12.18
C GLY A 60 -13.67 -4.26 -12.65
N ASN A 61 -13.19 -3.04 -12.38
CA ASN A 61 -11.85 -2.53 -12.76
C ASN A 61 -10.88 -2.34 -11.58
N GLY A 62 -10.81 -3.34 -10.71
CA GLY A 62 -9.86 -3.35 -9.59
C GLY A 62 -8.42 -3.49 -10.05
N LEU A 63 -7.48 -3.32 -9.13
CA LEU A 63 -6.08 -3.60 -9.45
C LEU A 63 -5.85 -5.11 -9.53
N ALA A 64 -5.21 -5.55 -10.61
CA ALA A 64 -4.75 -6.93 -10.78
C ALA A 64 -3.57 -7.24 -9.86
N ALA A 65 -2.71 -6.25 -9.63
CA ALA A 65 -1.57 -6.36 -8.71
C ALA A 65 -1.18 -5.00 -8.12
N PHE A 66 -0.50 -5.06 -6.98
CA PHE A 66 0.17 -3.90 -6.39
C PHE A 66 1.61 -4.27 -6.02
N THR A 67 2.57 -3.43 -6.41
CA THR A 67 3.98 -3.60 -6.07
C THR A 67 4.41 -2.47 -5.14
N PHE A 68 4.79 -2.83 -3.91
CA PHE A 68 5.24 -1.87 -2.91
C PHE A 68 6.71 -1.48 -3.14
N LEU A 69 6.97 -0.18 -3.20
CA LEU A 69 8.29 0.43 -3.31
C LEU A 69 8.68 1.06 -1.96
N ARG A 70 9.72 0.60 -1.24
CA ARG A 70 10.67 -0.48 -1.55
C ARG A 70 11.08 -1.20 -0.27
N LEU A 71 11.45 -2.48 -0.40
CA LEU A 71 12.13 -3.22 0.66
C LEU A 71 13.39 -2.47 1.11
N ASN A 72 13.44 -2.05 2.36
CA ASN A 72 14.59 -1.42 2.99
C ASN A 72 14.56 -1.68 4.50
N LYS A 73 15.58 -1.21 5.23
CA LYS A 73 15.66 -1.42 6.69
C LYS A 73 14.49 -0.81 7.46
N ARG A 74 14.04 0.40 7.08
CA ARG A 74 12.93 1.11 7.75
C ARG A 74 11.60 0.37 7.65
N LEU A 75 11.37 -0.32 6.54
CA LEU A 75 10.16 -1.13 6.38
C LEU A 75 10.05 -2.21 7.48
N PHE A 76 11.19 -2.73 7.93
CA PHE A 76 11.24 -3.78 8.97
C PHE A 76 11.27 -3.22 10.40
N ASP A 77 11.17 -1.90 10.59
CA ASP A 77 10.91 -1.35 11.92
C ASP A 77 9.55 -1.84 12.42
N ALA A 78 9.45 -2.22 13.69
CA ALA A 78 8.32 -2.98 14.23
C ALA A 78 6.92 -2.39 13.89
N ASN A 79 6.78 -1.06 13.94
CA ASN A 79 5.52 -0.40 13.61
C ASN A 79 5.25 -0.33 12.10
N ASN A 80 6.29 -0.12 11.28
CA ASN A 80 6.15 -0.07 9.82
C ASN A 80 5.82 -1.46 9.27
N TRP A 81 6.49 -2.49 9.78
CA TRP A 81 6.22 -3.88 9.44
C TRP A 81 4.78 -4.26 9.77
N ARG A 82 4.29 -3.91 10.96
CA ARG A 82 2.90 -4.17 11.36
C ARG A 82 1.89 -3.49 10.43
N GLN A 83 2.14 -2.24 10.06
CA GLN A 83 1.28 -1.53 9.12
C GLN A 83 1.31 -2.16 7.71
N LEU A 84 2.46 -2.65 7.25
CA LEU A 84 2.54 -3.40 6.00
C LEU A 84 1.75 -4.72 6.07
N VAL A 85 1.90 -5.49 7.15
CA VAL A 85 1.16 -6.75 7.34
C VAL A 85 -0.35 -6.51 7.32
N GLU A 86 -0.81 -5.48 8.04
CA GLU A 86 -2.21 -5.03 8.00
C GLU A 86 -2.70 -4.69 6.60
N PHE A 87 -1.89 -3.94 5.86
CA PHE A 87 -2.17 -3.55 4.49
C PHE A 87 -2.27 -4.76 3.56
N VAL A 88 -1.29 -5.67 3.60
CA VAL A 88 -1.26 -6.87 2.76
C VAL A 88 -2.45 -7.78 3.05
N ARG A 89 -2.80 -7.96 4.33
CA ARG A 89 -3.99 -8.74 4.69
C ARG A 89 -5.27 -8.10 4.16
N SER A 90 -5.41 -6.78 4.34
CA SER A 90 -6.55 -6.04 3.80
C SER A 90 -6.64 -6.18 2.27
N MET A 91 -5.52 -6.11 1.54
CA MET A 91 -5.48 -6.33 0.09
C MET A 91 -5.97 -7.74 -0.28
N SER A 92 -5.53 -8.78 0.43
CA SER A 92 -5.90 -10.19 0.15
C SER A 92 -7.37 -10.51 0.42
N GLU A 93 -8.02 -9.77 1.33
CA GLU A 93 -9.41 -9.98 1.73
C GLU A 93 -10.40 -9.11 0.94
N GLY A 94 -10.00 -8.71 -0.27
CA GLY A 94 -10.79 -7.82 -1.12
C GLY A 94 -10.95 -6.44 -0.49
N GLY A 95 -9.85 -5.88 0.02
CA GLY A 95 -9.72 -4.51 0.51
C GLY A 95 -10.56 -4.16 1.75
N ARG A 96 -11.12 -5.13 2.47
CA ARG A 96 -11.83 -4.87 3.73
C ARG A 96 -10.83 -4.53 4.83
N ARG A 97 -11.04 -3.41 5.53
CA ARG A 97 -10.25 -3.07 6.72
C ARG A 97 -10.61 -4.01 7.86
N GLN A 98 -9.84 -5.08 8.05
CA GLN A 98 -9.94 -5.93 9.23
C GLN A 98 -8.81 -5.59 10.20
N ARG A 99 -9.17 -5.26 11.44
CA ARG A 99 -8.19 -5.09 12.52
C ARG A 99 -7.44 -6.40 12.75
N LEU A 100 -6.12 -6.36 12.91
CA LEU A 100 -5.33 -7.55 13.26
C LEU A 100 -5.93 -8.26 14.47
N SER A 101 -5.79 -9.58 14.51
CA SER A 101 -6.08 -10.32 15.74
C SER A 101 -5.15 -9.83 16.84
N ASP A 102 -5.51 -9.97 18.12
CA ASP A 102 -4.63 -9.52 19.20
C ASP A 102 -3.27 -10.25 19.16
N SER A 103 -3.25 -11.52 18.75
CA SER A 103 -2.03 -12.31 18.53
C SER A 103 -1.12 -11.74 17.44
N ASP A 104 -1.69 -11.18 16.37
CA ASP A 104 -0.93 -10.54 15.29
C ASP A 104 -0.61 -9.06 15.62
N SER A 105 -1.29 -8.49 16.61
CA SER A 105 -1.15 -7.09 17.04
C SER A 105 -0.07 -6.91 18.09
N GLN A 106 0.24 -7.95 18.87
CA GLN A 106 1.30 -7.95 19.86
C GLN A 106 2.60 -8.38 19.18
N GLY A 107 3.58 -7.47 19.11
CA GLY A 107 4.85 -7.75 18.47
C GLY A 107 5.59 -8.89 19.19
N SER A 108 6.16 -9.82 18.43
CA SER A 108 7.35 -10.48 18.91
C SER A 108 8.49 -9.46 18.76
N ASP A 109 9.01 -8.94 19.87
CA ASP A 109 10.29 -8.24 19.89
C ASP A 109 11.40 -9.27 19.61
N LEU A 110 11.36 -9.87 18.42
CA LEU A 110 12.34 -10.86 17.99
C LEU A 110 13.60 -10.08 17.65
N TYR A 111 14.48 -9.94 18.64
CA TYR A 111 15.83 -9.49 18.41
C TYR A 111 16.54 -10.50 17.50
N VAL A 112 16.60 -10.21 16.21
CA VAL A 112 17.45 -10.94 15.27
C VAL A 112 18.87 -10.43 15.48
N GLY A 113 19.60 -11.08 16.39
CA GLY A 113 21.00 -10.77 16.65
C GLY A 113 21.86 -10.90 15.39
N HIS A 114 23.02 -10.24 15.38
CA HIS A 114 23.99 -10.43 14.31
C HIS A 114 24.43 -11.91 14.23
N ILE A 115 24.21 -12.52 13.06
CA ILE A 115 24.83 -13.80 12.72
C ILE A 115 26.33 -13.49 12.63
N LYS A 116 27.09 -13.86 13.67
CA LYS A 116 28.54 -13.88 13.57
C LYS A 116 28.90 -14.97 12.57
N GLU A 117 29.68 -14.61 11.54
CA GLU A 117 30.30 -15.60 10.66
C GLU A 117 31.07 -16.60 11.53
N ILE A 118 30.78 -17.88 11.33
CA ILE A 118 31.54 -18.97 11.95
C ILE A 118 32.91 -18.97 11.25
N GLN A 119 33.96 -18.69 12.02
CA GLN A 119 35.36 -18.82 11.58
C GLN A 119 35.71 -20.26 11.23
#